data_AF-A0A7Y4RRE4-F1
#
_entry.id   AF-A0A7Y4RRE4-F1
#
_cell.length_a   1.000
_cell.length_b   1.000
_cell.length_c   1.000
_cell.angle_alpha   90.00
_cell.angle_beta   90.00
_cell.angle_gamma   90.00
#
_symmetry.space_group_name_H-M   'P 1'
#
loop_
_entity.id
_entity.type
_entity.pdbx_description
1 polymer ?
#
loop_
_entity_poly.entity_id
_entity_poly.type
_entity_poly.pdbx_seq_one_letter_code
_entity_poly.pdbx_strand_id
1 'polypeptide(L)'
;MTKQQEPFPKVPPFITPPPKPPRKKAVDVRGMLSIITMLVSLAALTLSMGGAAKFIIDIFDEGLADSLDGLLVKIVVLGIAFFFGWVVGLVSIQAFGNLIYSLIIQIYAVGCLLAVSGLYLKVIEKLYWQKYDGLHFWAYLFMLLGGLFVLICLHLMVENHDLRPFAIPLLIISVIQLFAIIIRYVFVANPNGWKLFGDFSIFGVMILISALMLVHIGILSPLRDSVNGLFIRKDNSNHNHNGDNDEDE
;
A
#
# COMPACT_ATOMS: atom_id res chain seq x y z
N MET A 1 58.24 -38.16 -34.94
CA MET A 1 57.79 -39.09 -33.89
C MET A 1 56.73 -38.41 -33.05
N THR A 2 55.47 -38.74 -33.32
CA THR A 2 54.25 -38.15 -32.75
C THR A 2 53.91 -38.82 -31.43
N LYS A 3 53.78 -38.04 -30.35
CA LYS A 3 53.36 -38.56 -29.02
C LYS A 3 51.87 -38.92 -29.06
N GLN A 4 51.55 -40.18 -28.78
CA GLN A 4 50.19 -40.65 -28.56
C GLN A 4 49.63 -40.01 -27.27
N GLN A 5 48.46 -39.38 -27.40
CA GLN A 5 47.68 -38.83 -26.30
C GLN A 5 46.92 -39.98 -25.62
N GLU A 6 47.11 -40.17 -24.32
CA GLU A 6 46.37 -41.16 -23.54
C GLU A 6 44.87 -40.79 -23.49
N PRO A 7 43.96 -41.77 -23.61
CA PRO A 7 42.53 -41.51 -23.54
C PRO A 7 42.12 -41.16 -22.10
N PHE A 8 41.40 -40.04 -21.94
CA PHE A 8 40.87 -39.59 -20.66
C PHE A 8 40.00 -40.67 -19.97
N PRO A 9 40.04 -40.78 -18.63
CA PRO A 9 39.22 -41.72 -17.88
C PRO A 9 37.74 -41.44 -18.08
N LYS A 10 37.01 -42.49 -18.44
CA LYS A 10 35.58 -42.50 -18.74
C LYS A 10 34.79 -42.25 -17.45
N VAL A 11 34.38 -41.01 -17.20
CA VAL A 11 33.43 -40.69 -16.13
C VAL A 11 32.11 -41.43 -16.38
N PRO A 12 31.51 -42.07 -15.36
CA PRO A 12 30.24 -42.77 -15.52
C PRO A 12 29.15 -41.79 -15.94
N PRO A 13 28.20 -42.22 -16.81
CA PRO A 13 27.12 -41.36 -17.26
C PRO A 13 26.30 -40.91 -16.05
N PHE A 14 25.98 -39.61 -16.05
CA PHE A 14 25.08 -38.92 -15.14
C PHE A 14 24.04 -39.87 -14.50
N ILE A 15 24.09 -40.00 -13.18
CA ILE A 15 22.99 -40.58 -12.41
C ILE A 15 21.77 -39.72 -12.69
N THR A 16 20.86 -40.21 -13.53
CA THR A 16 19.57 -39.56 -13.72
C THR A 16 18.85 -39.58 -12.37
N PRO A 17 18.43 -38.41 -11.83
CA PRO A 17 17.61 -38.41 -10.63
C PRO A 17 16.35 -39.25 -10.89
N PRO A 18 15.87 -40.02 -9.89
CA PRO A 18 14.71 -40.87 -10.08
C PRO A 18 13.54 -40.03 -10.62
N PRO A 19 12.74 -40.58 -11.55
CA PRO A 19 11.61 -39.87 -12.12
C PRO A 19 10.72 -39.38 -10.99
N LYS A 20 10.54 -38.06 -10.90
CA LYS A 20 9.58 -37.45 -9.96
C LYS A 20 8.25 -38.18 -10.12
N PRO A 21 7.61 -38.62 -9.02
CA PRO A 21 6.35 -39.35 -9.10
C PRO A 21 5.34 -38.51 -9.90
N PRO A 22 4.52 -39.15 -10.76
CA PRO A 22 3.57 -38.43 -11.59
C PRO A 22 2.68 -37.59 -10.68
N ARG A 23 2.73 -36.27 -10.88
CA ARG A 23 1.90 -35.29 -10.15
C ARG A 23 0.44 -35.66 -10.45
N LYS A 24 -0.18 -36.41 -9.54
CA LYS A 24 -1.60 -36.75 -9.63
C LYS A 24 -2.36 -35.44 -9.83
N LYS A 25 -3.25 -35.39 -10.81
CA LYS A 25 -4.30 -34.37 -10.95
C LYS A 25 -5.24 -34.46 -9.74
N ALA A 26 -4.73 -34.13 -8.55
CA ALA A 26 -5.58 -33.65 -7.48
C ALA A 26 -6.14 -32.33 -8.01
N VAL A 27 -7.47 -32.18 -7.97
CA VAL A 27 -8.14 -30.91 -8.22
C VAL A 27 -7.33 -29.82 -7.53
N ASP A 28 -7.02 -28.73 -8.23
CA ASP A 28 -6.17 -27.66 -7.74
C ASP A 28 -6.89 -26.84 -6.65
N VAL A 29 -7.20 -27.48 -5.52
CA VAL A 29 -7.96 -26.90 -4.41
C VAL A 29 -7.20 -25.70 -3.84
N ARG A 30 -5.86 -25.75 -3.89
CA ARG A 30 -4.98 -24.63 -3.55
C ARG A 30 -5.13 -23.48 -4.56
N GLY A 31 -5.08 -23.76 -5.87
CA GLY A 31 -5.31 -22.73 -6.88
C GLY A 31 -6.72 -22.11 -6.81
N MET A 32 -7.75 -22.93 -6.57
CA MET A 32 -9.12 -22.44 -6.41
C MET A 32 -9.28 -21.57 -5.15
N LEU A 33 -8.69 -21.97 -4.03
CA LEU A 33 -8.68 -21.17 -2.80
C LEU A 33 -7.91 -19.86 -2.98
N SER A 34 -6.83 -19.86 -3.74
CA SER A 34 -6.10 -18.64 -4.14
C SER A 34 -6.99 -17.67 -4.89
N ILE A 35 -7.69 -18.14 -5.93
CA ILE A 35 -8.54 -17.30 -6.76
C ILE A 35 -9.70 -16.73 -5.94
N ILE A 36 -10.31 -17.55 -5.07
CA ILE A 36 -11.40 -17.10 -4.20
C ILE A 36 -10.91 -16.04 -3.22
N THR A 37 -9.81 -16.29 -2.51
CA THR A 37 -9.25 -15.32 -1.55
C THR A 37 -8.79 -14.03 -2.23
N MET A 38 -8.22 -14.14 -3.42
CA MET A 38 -7.89 -13.01 -4.29
C MET A 38 -9.13 -12.17 -4.61
N LEU A 39 -10.18 -12.79 -5.14
CA LEU A 39 -11.43 -12.10 -5.51
C LEU A 39 -12.12 -11.46 -4.29
N VAL A 40 -12.12 -12.15 -3.15
CA VAL A 40 -12.68 -11.61 -1.90
C VAL A 40 -11.91 -10.38 -1.44
N SER A 41 -10.57 -10.43 -1.42
CA SER A 41 -9.74 -9.28 -1.07
C SER A 41 -9.96 -8.10 -2.02
N LEU A 42 -10.06 -8.38 -3.32
CA LEU A 42 -10.23 -7.39 -4.36
C LEU A 42 -11.60 -6.72 -4.29
N ALA A 43 -12.66 -7.51 -4.07
CA ALA A 43 -14.00 -7.01 -3.84
C ALA A 43 -14.07 -6.12 -2.59
N ALA A 44 -13.46 -6.56 -1.48
CA ALA A 44 -13.42 -5.79 -0.24
C ALA A 44 -12.65 -4.46 -0.40
N LEU A 45 -11.48 -4.48 -1.05
CA LEU A 45 -10.70 -3.28 -1.34
C LEU A 45 -11.43 -2.33 -2.29
N THR A 46 -12.09 -2.86 -3.32
CA THR A 46 -12.85 -2.04 -4.28
C THR A 46 -14.04 -1.37 -3.62
N LEU A 47 -14.80 -2.11 -2.81
CA LEU A 47 -15.95 -1.56 -2.08
C LEU A 47 -15.50 -0.50 -1.07
N SER A 48 -14.41 -0.75 -0.34
CA SER A 48 -13.86 0.21 0.59
C SER A 48 -13.34 1.47 -0.11
N MET A 49 -12.53 1.34 -1.16
CA MET A 49 -11.99 2.48 -1.91
C MET A 49 -13.09 3.26 -2.65
N GLY A 50 -14.05 2.57 -3.27
CA GLY A 50 -15.19 3.20 -3.93
C GLY A 50 -16.12 3.91 -2.94
N GLY A 51 -16.38 3.29 -1.79
CA GLY A 51 -17.15 3.91 -0.71
C GLY A 51 -16.43 5.13 -0.12
N ALA A 52 -15.11 5.06 0.07
CA ALA A 52 -14.30 6.19 0.51
C ALA A 52 -14.30 7.34 -0.51
N ALA A 53 -14.21 7.04 -1.81
CA ALA A 53 -14.27 8.04 -2.87
C ALA A 53 -15.62 8.76 -2.89
N LYS A 54 -16.73 8.02 -2.80
CA LYS A 54 -18.07 8.63 -2.68
C LYS A 54 -18.16 9.51 -1.44
N PHE A 55 -17.71 9.01 -0.29
CA PHE A 55 -17.74 9.74 0.98
C PHE A 55 -16.95 11.05 0.92
N ILE A 56 -15.79 11.05 0.25
CA ILE A 56 -15.00 12.27 0.02
C ILE A 56 -15.80 13.27 -0.82
N ILE A 57 -16.42 12.83 -1.92
CA ILE A 57 -17.23 13.69 -2.80
C ILE A 57 -18.41 14.29 -2.02
N ASP A 58 -19.16 13.46 -1.30
CA ASP A 58 -20.32 13.88 -0.50
C ASP A 58 -19.89 14.98 0.52
N ILE A 59 -18.73 14.85 1.18
CA ILE A 59 -18.18 15.89 2.08
C ILE A 59 -17.88 17.21 1.36
N PHE A 60 -17.39 17.16 0.13
CA PHE A 60 -17.04 18.36 -0.62
C PHE A 60 -18.26 19.09 -1.18
N ASP A 61 -19.27 18.35 -1.63
CA ASP A 61 -20.47 18.88 -2.31
C ASP A 61 -21.58 19.29 -1.34
N GLU A 62 -21.96 18.42 -0.39
CA GLU A 62 -23.06 18.68 0.56
C GLU A 62 -22.58 19.45 1.80
N GLY A 63 -21.26 19.46 2.04
CA GLY A 63 -20.65 20.13 3.18
C GLY A 63 -20.56 19.25 4.42
N LEU A 64 -19.56 19.55 5.25
CA LEU A 64 -19.19 18.69 6.38
C LEU A 64 -20.26 18.67 7.47
N ALA A 65 -21.04 19.74 7.65
CA ALA A 65 -22.02 19.87 8.74
C ALA A 65 -23.16 18.83 8.66
N ASP A 66 -23.68 18.56 7.46
CA ASP A 66 -24.70 17.51 7.25
C ASP A 66 -24.05 16.12 7.15
N SER A 67 -22.77 16.06 6.73
CA SER A 67 -22.02 14.81 6.61
C SER A 67 -21.37 14.33 7.92
N LEU A 68 -21.31 15.18 8.95
CA LEU A 68 -20.70 14.90 10.25
C LEU A 68 -21.52 13.89 11.05
N ASP A 69 -22.84 13.86 10.84
CA ASP A 69 -23.71 12.88 11.47
C ASP A 69 -23.48 11.49 10.87
N GLY A 70 -23.04 10.55 11.72
CA GLY A 70 -22.61 9.22 11.29
C GLY A 70 -21.25 9.15 10.56
N LEU A 71 -20.47 10.24 10.52
CA LEU A 71 -19.14 10.27 9.88
C LEU A 71 -18.20 9.19 10.44
N LEU A 72 -18.10 9.11 11.76
CA LEU A 72 -17.27 8.11 12.42
C LEU A 72 -17.73 6.68 12.10
N VAL A 73 -19.04 6.46 12.01
CA VAL A 73 -19.59 5.13 11.67
C VAL A 73 -19.18 4.75 10.25
N LYS A 74 -19.32 5.67 9.28
CA LYS A 74 -18.89 5.44 7.90
C LYS A 74 -17.39 5.15 7.82
N ILE A 75 -16.56 5.94 8.50
CA ILE A 75 -15.10 5.75 8.53
C ILE A 75 -14.73 4.41 9.16
N VAL A 76 -15.35 4.02 10.27
CA VAL A 76 -15.07 2.74 10.95
C VAL A 76 -15.46 1.56 10.06
N VAL A 77 -16.63 1.60 9.44
CA VAL A 77 -17.09 0.52 8.53
C VAL A 77 -16.17 0.41 7.31
N LEU A 78 -15.81 1.53 6.69
CA LEU A 78 -14.89 1.57 5.54
C LEU A 78 -13.48 1.09 5.92
N GLY A 79 -13.01 1.49 7.11
CA GLY A 79 -11.71 1.11 7.66
C GLY A 79 -11.63 -0.39 7.94
N ILE A 80 -12.64 -0.97 8.59
CA ILE A 80 -12.69 -2.42 8.85
C ILE A 80 -12.70 -3.19 7.52
N ALA A 81 -13.52 -2.77 6.55
CA ALA A 81 -13.55 -3.39 5.22
C ALA A 81 -12.19 -3.30 4.51
N PHE A 82 -11.50 -2.16 4.63
CA PHE A 82 -10.16 -1.96 4.09
C PHE A 82 -9.14 -2.90 4.74
N PHE A 83 -9.06 -2.90 6.07
CA PHE A 83 -8.12 -3.72 6.82
C PHE A 83 -8.36 -5.21 6.55
N PHE A 84 -9.61 -5.64 6.50
CA PHE A 84 -9.95 -7.02 6.14
C PHE A 84 -9.45 -7.38 4.74
N GLY A 85 -9.75 -6.54 3.74
CA GLY A 85 -9.28 -6.74 2.37
C GLY A 85 -7.75 -6.75 2.27
N TRP A 86 -7.08 -5.86 3.00
CA TRP A 86 -5.62 -5.75 3.03
C TRP A 86 -4.94 -6.97 3.67
N VAL A 87 -5.43 -7.44 4.83
CA VAL A 87 -4.88 -8.64 5.49
C VAL A 87 -5.08 -9.89 4.63
N VAL A 88 -6.28 -10.08 4.07
CA VAL A 88 -6.55 -11.21 3.16
C VAL A 88 -5.67 -11.12 1.90
N GLY A 89 -5.43 -9.89 1.41
CA GLY A 89 -4.55 -9.63 0.28
C GLY A 89 -3.09 -10.01 0.53
N LEU A 90 -2.56 -9.63 1.68
CA LEU A 90 -1.21 -10.02 2.11
C LEU A 90 -1.05 -11.54 2.17
N VAL A 91 -2.02 -12.24 2.75
CA VAL A 91 -2.04 -13.71 2.81
C VAL A 91 -2.07 -14.31 1.39
N SER A 92 -2.85 -13.74 0.48
CA SER A 92 -2.95 -14.23 -0.90
C SER A 92 -1.63 -14.12 -1.67
N ILE A 93 -0.88 -13.03 -1.50
CA ILE A 93 0.45 -12.85 -2.13
C ILE A 93 1.45 -13.87 -1.60
N GLN A 94 1.55 -13.99 -0.27
CA GLN A 94 2.53 -14.85 0.36
C GLN A 94 2.23 -16.34 0.12
N ALA A 95 0.96 -16.74 0.13
CA ALA A 95 0.57 -18.15 -0.01
C ALA A 95 0.64 -18.66 -1.46
N PHE A 96 0.50 -17.79 -2.46
CA PHE A 96 0.31 -18.23 -3.85
C PHE A 96 1.28 -17.63 -4.87
N GLY A 97 2.09 -16.64 -4.51
CA GLY A 97 3.11 -16.08 -5.40
C GLY A 97 2.55 -15.59 -6.75
N ASN A 98 1.31 -15.09 -6.75
CA ASN A 98 0.57 -14.81 -7.97
C ASN A 98 0.96 -13.44 -8.55
N LEU A 99 1.66 -13.42 -9.69
CA LEU A 99 2.05 -12.19 -10.39
C LEU A 99 0.85 -11.31 -10.78
N ILE A 100 -0.30 -11.92 -11.10
CA ILE A 100 -1.49 -11.18 -11.53
C ILE A 100 -2.01 -10.28 -10.40
N TYR A 101 -1.91 -10.73 -9.15
CA TYR A 101 -2.34 -9.94 -8.01
C TYR A 101 -1.46 -8.70 -7.82
N SER A 102 -0.14 -8.86 -7.97
CA SER A 102 0.80 -7.73 -7.93
C SER A 102 0.48 -6.67 -8.98
N LEU A 103 0.11 -7.09 -10.20
CA LEU A 103 -0.31 -6.17 -11.27
C LEU A 103 -1.58 -5.40 -10.92
N ILE A 104 -2.58 -6.10 -10.36
CA ILE A 104 -3.85 -5.47 -9.98
C ILE A 104 -3.62 -4.40 -8.92
N ILE A 105 -2.87 -4.71 -7.86
CA ILE A 105 -2.59 -3.75 -6.79
C ILE A 105 -1.80 -2.54 -7.29
N GLN A 106 -0.92 -2.72 -8.27
CA GLN A 106 -0.26 -1.60 -8.93
C GLN A 106 -1.26 -0.63 -9.57
N ILE A 107 -2.28 -1.15 -10.26
CA ILE A 107 -3.36 -0.33 -10.83
C ILE A 107 -4.14 0.39 -9.73
N TYR A 108 -4.47 -0.29 -8.63
CA TYR A 108 -5.12 0.34 -7.48
C TYR A 108 -4.25 1.42 -6.84
N ALA A 109 -2.93 1.23 -6.76
CA ALA A 109 -2.00 2.21 -6.21
C ALA A 109 -1.94 3.48 -7.08
N VAL A 110 -1.92 3.34 -8.41
CA VAL A 110 -1.99 4.47 -9.34
C VAL A 110 -3.35 5.17 -9.26
N GLY A 111 -4.45 4.41 -9.18
CA GLY A 111 -5.79 4.98 -8.98
C GLY A 111 -5.90 5.76 -7.66
N CYS A 112 -5.33 5.21 -6.58
CA CYS A 112 -5.28 5.88 -5.28
C CYS A 112 -4.41 7.14 -5.33
N LEU A 113 -3.27 7.11 -6.03
CA LEU A 113 -2.43 8.28 -6.24
C LEU A 113 -3.19 9.40 -6.96
N LEU A 114 -3.90 9.08 -8.03
CA LEU A 114 -4.73 10.05 -8.75
C LEU A 114 -5.83 10.62 -7.84
N ALA A 115 -6.48 9.78 -7.05
CA ALA A 115 -7.50 10.20 -6.10
C ALA A 115 -6.93 11.14 -5.02
N VAL A 116 -5.81 10.78 -4.39
CA VAL A 116 -5.13 11.60 -3.38
C VAL A 116 -4.63 12.92 -3.98
N SER A 117 -4.10 12.88 -5.20
CA SER A 117 -3.66 14.08 -5.92
C SER A 117 -4.82 15.02 -6.22
N GLY A 118 -5.95 14.50 -6.70
CA GLY A 118 -7.17 15.27 -6.94
C GLY A 118 -7.77 15.83 -5.65
N LEU A 119 -7.81 15.02 -4.59
CA LEU A 119 -8.20 15.44 -3.24
C LEU A 119 -7.32 16.59 -2.75
N TYR A 120 -6.01 16.50 -2.94
CA TYR A 120 -5.08 17.52 -2.50
C TYR A 120 -5.31 18.85 -3.22
N LEU A 121 -5.51 18.83 -4.55
CA LEU A 121 -5.88 20.02 -5.31
C LEU A 121 -7.20 20.64 -4.82
N LYS A 122 -8.20 19.82 -4.53
CA LYS A 122 -9.49 20.28 -3.97
C LYS A 122 -9.34 20.92 -2.59
N VAL A 123 -8.48 20.37 -1.74
CA VAL A 123 -8.15 20.96 -0.43
C VAL A 123 -7.49 22.33 -0.61
N ILE A 124 -6.54 22.47 -1.54
CA ILE A 124 -5.87 23.76 -1.83
C ILE A 124 -6.89 24.79 -2.32
N GLU A 125 -7.80 24.41 -3.23
CA GLU A 125 -8.88 25.28 -3.72
C GLU A 125 -9.73 25.79 -2.53
N LYS A 126 -10.20 24.89 -1.65
CA LYS A 126 -11.03 25.26 -0.50
C LYS A 126 -10.27 26.14 0.50
N LEU A 127 -8.99 25.86 0.76
CA LEU A 127 -8.11 26.66 1.61
C LEU A 127 -7.92 28.08 1.04
N TYR A 128 -7.71 28.19 -0.27
CA TYR A 128 -7.52 29.48 -0.94
C TYR A 128 -8.72 30.40 -0.76
N TRP A 129 -9.95 29.89 -0.78
CA TRP A 129 -11.16 30.68 -0.57
C TRP A 129 -11.45 31.03 0.90
N GLN A 130 -10.71 30.45 1.87
CA GLN A 130 -10.83 30.68 3.31
C GLN A 130 -12.24 30.51 3.91
N LYS A 131 -13.18 29.88 3.18
CA LYS A 131 -14.53 29.51 3.66
C LYS A 131 -14.51 28.21 4.47
N TYR A 132 -13.63 28.13 5.47
CA TYR A 132 -13.52 26.96 6.34
C TYR A 132 -13.51 27.38 7.81
N ASP A 133 -14.23 26.62 8.64
CA ASP A 133 -14.10 26.65 10.10
C ASP A 133 -12.98 25.72 10.56
N GLY A 134 -12.45 25.94 11.76
CA GLY A 134 -11.36 25.13 12.32
C GLY A 134 -11.65 23.62 12.34
N LEU A 135 -12.91 23.23 12.52
CA LEU A 135 -13.34 21.82 12.50
C LEU A 135 -13.29 21.21 11.08
N HIS A 136 -13.59 22.02 10.06
CA HIS A 136 -13.50 21.60 8.66
C HIS A 136 -12.05 21.40 8.22
N PHE A 137 -11.15 22.25 8.72
CA PHE A 137 -9.71 22.11 8.50
C PHE A 137 -9.18 20.75 8.97
N TRP A 138 -9.53 20.33 10.20
CA TRP A 138 -9.12 19.02 10.72
C TRP A 138 -9.67 17.86 9.89
N ALA A 139 -10.92 17.95 9.42
CA ALA A 139 -11.49 16.91 8.56
C ALA A 139 -10.74 16.79 7.22
N TYR A 140 -10.36 17.92 6.60
CA TYR A 140 -9.53 17.89 5.38
C TYR A 140 -8.17 17.26 5.64
N LEU A 141 -7.53 17.59 6.75
CA LEU A 141 -6.26 16.98 7.15
C LEU A 141 -6.40 15.47 7.33
N PHE A 142 -7.41 15.00 8.07
CA PHE A 142 -7.62 13.58 8.31
C PHE A 142 -8.02 12.80 7.06
N MET A 143 -8.81 13.39 6.15
CA MET A 143 -9.14 12.76 4.87
C MET A 143 -7.89 12.60 3.99
N LEU A 144 -7.07 13.64 3.92
CA LEU A 144 -5.82 13.62 3.18
C LEU A 144 -4.86 12.58 3.78
N LEU A 145 -4.68 12.59 5.11
CA LEU A 145 -3.85 11.62 5.82
C LEU A 145 -4.35 10.18 5.62
N GLY A 146 -5.67 9.96 5.67
CA GLY A 146 -6.29 8.66 5.41
C GLY A 146 -6.05 8.17 4.00
N GLY A 147 -6.16 9.05 3.00
CA GLY A 147 -5.83 8.73 1.60
C GLY A 147 -4.35 8.34 1.42
N LEU A 148 -3.43 9.08 2.03
CA LEU A 148 -2.00 8.73 2.01
C LEU A 148 -1.72 7.43 2.77
N PHE A 149 -2.40 7.18 3.89
CA PHE A 149 -2.27 5.94 4.65
C PHE A 149 -2.70 4.72 3.82
N VAL A 150 -3.83 4.82 3.12
CA VAL A 150 -4.29 3.77 2.18
C VAL A 150 -3.24 3.54 1.09
N LEU A 151 -2.69 4.60 0.51
CA LEU A 151 -1.64 4.51 -0.50
C LEU A 151 -0.38 3.78 0.03
N ILE A 152 0.03 4.08 1.27
CA ILE A 152 1.14 3.38 1.94
C ILE A 152 0.80 1.89 2.16
N CYS A 153 -0.42 1.57 2.59
CA CYS A 153 -0.85 0.18 2.80
C CYS A 153 -0.87 -0.63 1.50
N LEU A 154 -1.38 -0.04 0.41
CA LEU A 154 -1.34 -0.65 -0.92
C LEU A 154 0.10 -0.86 -1.39
N HIS A 155 0.96 0.11 -1.12
CA HIS A 155 2.37 0.02 -1.48
C HIS A 155 3.08 -1.13 -0.74
N LEU A 156 2.86 -1.29 0.57
CA LEU A 156 3.44 -2.40 1.36
C LEU A 156 3.07 -3.79 0.80
N MET A 157 2.00 -3.87 0.02
CA MET A 157 1.50 -5.11 -0.56
C MET A 157 2.17 -5.44 -1.92
N VAL A 158 2.86 -4.50 -2.58
CA VAL A 158 3.53 -4.74 -3.86
C VAL A 158 5.03 -4.91 -3.66
N GLU A 159 5.56 -6.07 -4.05
CA GLU A 159 7.00 -6.33 -4.01
C GLU A 159 7.70 -5.63 -5.20
N ASN A 160 8.79 -4.91 -4.93
CA ASN A 160 9.62 -4.16 -5.91
C ASN A 160 8.97 -2.95 -6.61
N HIS A 161 7.94 -2.33 -6.03
CA HIS A 161 7.46 -1.06 -6.56
C HIS A 161 8.34 0.10 -6.08
N ASP A 162 8.78 0.98 -6.98
CA ASP A 162 9.41 2.24 -6.59
C ASP A 162 8.33 3.27 -6.23
N LEU A 163 8.37 3.85 -5.03
CA LEU A 163 7.51 4.96 -4.59
C LEU A 163 7.87 6.30 -5.24
N ARG A 164 9.07 6.41 -5.81
CA ARG A 164 9.59 7.66 -6.38
C ARG A 164 8.64 8.29 -7.40
N PRO A 165 8.06 7.56 -8.38
CA PRO A 165 7.08 8.13 -9.31
C PRO A 165 5.82 8.68 -8.61
N PHE A 166 5.49 8.22 -7.40
CA PHE A 166 4.34 8.71 -6.63
C PHE A 166 4.65 10.01 -5.88
N ALA A 167 5.90 10.23 -5.48
CA ALA A 167 6.33 11.46 -4.84
C ALA A 167 6.31 12.67 -5.80
N ILE A 168 6.57 12.46 -7.09
CA ILE A 168 6.64 13.52 -8.10
C ILE A 168 5.34 14.34 -8.19
N PRO A 169 4.15 13.75 -8.44
CA PRO A 169 2.91 14.52 -8.52
C PRO A 169 2.57 15.21 -7.20
N LEU A 170 2.83 14.56 -6.06
CA LEU A 170 2.60 15.17 -4.74
C LEU A 170 3.51 16.38 -4.49
N LEU A 171 4.77 16.33 -4.90
CA LEU A 171 5.70 17.45 -4.83
C LEU A 171 5.27 18.60 -5.74
N ILE A 172 4.86 18.31 -6.97
CA ILE A 172 4.36 19.35 -7.89
C ILE A 172 3.18 20.08 -7.26
N ILE A 173 2.22 19.35 -6.69
CA ILE A 173 1.07 19.96 -6.02
C ILE A 173 1.49 20.73 -4.75
N SER A 174 2.49 20.23 -4.01
CA SER A 174 3.04 20.95 -2.85
C SER A 174 3.66 22.29 -3.25
N VAL A 175 4.37 22.35 -4.39
CA VAL A 175 4.89 23.60 -4.95
C VAL A 175 3.76 24.55 -5.34
N ILE A 176 2.68 24.02 -5.94
CA ILE A 176 1.48 24.81 -6.25
C ILE A 176 0.84 25.35 -4.96
N GLN A 177 0.75 24.55 -3.90
CA GLN A 177 0.24 25.01 -2.60
C GLN A 177 1.11 26.15 -2.05
N LEU A 178 2.44 26.02 -2.09
CA LEU A 178 3.36 27.07 -1.64
C LEU A 178 3.12 28.37 -2.42
N PHE A 179 2.96 28.28 -3.74
CA PHE A 179 2.66 29.43 -4.58
C PHE A 179 1.30 30.07 -4.22
N ALA A 180 0.28 29.25 -3.97
CA ALA A 180 -1.03 29.71 -3.53
C ALA A 180 -0.97 30.43 -2.17
N ILE A 181 -0.18 29.93 -1.22
CA ILE A 181 0.08 30.57 0.08
C ILE A 181 0.77 31.93 -0.14
N ILE A 182 1.83 31.98 -0.95
CA ILE A 182 2.55 33.24 -1.21
C ILE A 182 1.61 34.27 -1.84
N ILE A 183 0.87 33.93 -2.90
CA ILE A 183 -0.08 34.84 -3.53
C ILE A 183 -1.11 35.34 -2.52
N ARG A 184 -1.73 34.44 -1.75
CA ARG A 184 -2.81 34.80 -0.84
C ARG A 184 -2.32 35.71 0.29
N TYR A 185 -1.25 35.35 0.99
CA TYR A 185 -0.81 36.04 2.20
C TYR A 185 0.11 37.23 1.92
N VAL A 186 0.86 37.24 0.80
CA VAL A 186 1.75 38.35 0.43
C VAL A 186 1.04 39.36 -0.48
N PHE A 187 0.21 38.90 -1.42
CA PHE A 187 -0.35 39.80 -2.46
C PHE A 187 -1.82 40.21 -2.25
N VAL A 188 -2.67 39.42 -1.57
CA VAL A 188 -4.14 39.65 -1.56
C VAL A 188 -4.68 40.25 -0.25
N ALA A 189 -3.99 40.11 0.88
CA ALA A 189 -4.27 40.76 2.18
C ALA A 189 -5.62 40.46 2.88
N ASN A 190 -5.53 39.66 3.95
CA ASN A 190 -6.13 39.87 5.28
C ASN A 190 -5.50 38.81 6.20
N PRO A 191 -4.28 39.04 6.73
CA PRO A 191 -3.44 38.01 7.31
C PRO A 191 -4.01 37.53 8.63
N ASN A 192 -4.79 36.46 8.57
CA ASN A 192 -5.29 35.78 9.74
C ASN A 192 -4.28 34.67 10.09
N GLY A 193 -3.42 34.91 11.08
CA GLY A 193 -2.28 34.04 11.42
C GLY A 193 -2.68 32.60 11.73
N TRP A 194 -3.89 32.39 12.25
CA TRP A 194 -4.44 31.05 12.48
C TRP A 194 -4.65 30.24 11.19
N LYS A 195 -5.12 30.89 10.12
CA LYS A 195 -5.32 30.24 8.81
C LYS A 195 -3.99 29.98 8.11
N LEU A 196 -3.01 30.87 8.30
CA LEU A 196 -1.64 30.68 7.81
C LEU A 196 -1.01 29.41 8.40
N PHE A 197 -1.16 29.21 9.71
CA PHE A 197 -0.65 28.03 10.39
C PHE A 197 -1.27 26.73 9.83
N GLY A 198 -2.58 26.74 9.55
CA GLY A 198 -3.24 25.61 8.92
C GLY A 198 -2.67 25.27 7.54
N ASP A 199 -2.53 26.28 6.67
CA ASP A 199 -2.02 26.10 5.32
C ASP A 199 -0.56 25.60 5.33
N PHE A 200 0.28 26.13 6.24
CA PHE A 200 1.65 25.66 6.45
C PHE A 200 1.72 24.26 7.06
N SER A 201 0.79 23.88 7.94
CA SER A 201 0.73 22.53 8.52
C SER A 201 0.43 21.50 7.44
N ILE A 202 -0.54 21.74 6.56
CA ILE A 202 -0.86 20.83 5.46
C ILE A 202 0.33 20.73 4.49
N PHE A 203 0.92 21.87 4.14
CA PHE A 203 2.12 21.90 3.31
C PHE A 203 3.28 21.13 3.95
N GLY A 204 3.53 21.32 5.24
CA GLY A 204 4.58 20.65 6.01
C GLY A 204 4.39 19.13 6.08
N VAL A 205 3.16 18.66 6.31
CA VAL A 205 2.84 17.22 6.30
C VAL A 205 3.06 16.65 4.90
N MET A 206 2.61 17.33 3.84
CA MET A 206 2.73 16.83 2.48
C MET A 206 4.16 16.84 1.95
N ILE A 207 4.95 17.87 2.26
CA ILE A 207 6.36 17.92 1.90
C ILE A 207 7.15 16.84 2.66
N LEU A 208 6.84 16.62 3.94
CA LEU A 208 7.49 15.59 4.76
C LEU A 208 7.23 14.21 4.19
N ILE A 209 5.97 13.88 3.90
CA ILE A 209 5.60 12.56 3.38
C ILE A 209 6.15 12.37 1.96
N SER A 210 6.09 13.39 1.12
CA SER A 210 6.65 13.32 -0.24
C SER A 210 8.17 13.17 -0.22
N ALA A 211 8.87 13.87 0.67
CA ALA A 211 10.31 13.71 0.88
C ALA A 211 10.64 12.30 1.41
N LEU A 212 9.84 11.77 2.34
CA LEU A 212 9.99 10.40 2.85
C LEU A 212 9.82 9.36 1.73
N MET A 213 8.87 9.56 0.83
CA MET A 213 8.67 8.72 -0.36
C MET A 213 9.84 8.83 -1.36
N LEU A 214 10.52 9.99 -1.43
CA LEU A 214 11.60 10.27 -2.37
C LEU A 214 12.98 9.79 -1.89
N VAL A 215 13.23 9.85 -0.58
CA VAL A 215 14.48 9.37 0.08
C VAL A 215 14.61 7.84 0.02
N HIS A 216 13.61 7.15 -0.55
CA HIS A 216 13.43 5.71 -0.53
C HIS A 216 13.14 5.21 0.88
N ILE A 217 12.13 4.37 0.97
CA ILE A 217 11.53 3.92 2.22
C ILE A 217 12.35 2.79 2.87
N GLY A 218 13.68 2.88 2.79
CA GLY A 218 14.62 1.97 3.45
C GLY A 218 14.40 1.85 4.97
N ILE A 219 13.62 2.76 5.54
CA ILE A 219 13.18 2.74 6.94
C ILE A 219 11.93 1.89 7.23
N LEU A 220 11.11 1.56 6.22
CA LEU A 220 9.97 0.63 6.37
C LEU A 220 10.33 -0.81 5.96
N SER A 221 11.51 -1.05 5.38
CA SER A 221 12.07 -2.40 5.23
C SER A 221 12.00 -3.21 6.54
N PRO A 222 12.42 -2.68 7.72
CA PRO A 222 12.28 -3.42 8.98
C PRO A 222 10.82 -3.65 9.43
N LEU A 223 9.87 -2.80 9.04
CA LEU A 223 8.44 -3.02 9.31
C LEU A 223 7.88 -4.15 8.44
N ARG A 224 8.28 -4.18 7.17
CA ARG A 224 8.00 -5.30 6.25
C ARG A 224 8.65 -6.59 6.74
N ASP A 225 9.89 -6.54 7.22
CA ASP A 225 10.60 -7.68 7.80
C ASP A 225 9.95 -8.16 9.11
N SER A 226 9.39 -7.26 9.91
CA SER A 226 8.64 -7.61 11.12
C SER A 226 7.32 -8.31 10.78
N VAL A 227 6.61 -7.84 9.75
CA VAL A 227 5.42 -8.51 9.24
C VAL A 227 5.79 -9.88 8.67
N ASN A 228 6.81 -9.97 7.81
CA ASN A 228 7.29 -11.25 7.27
C ASN A 228 7.79 -12.21 8.37
N GLY A 229 8.45 -11.69 9.41
CA GLY A 229 8.98 -12.46 10.54
C GLY A 229 7.89 -13.07 11.42
N LEU A 230 6.74 -12.40 11.57
CA LEU A 230 5.56 -12.97 12.23
C LEU A 230 5.00 -14.19 11.49
N PHE A 231 5.15 -14.23 10.16
CA PHE A 231 4.67 -15.35 9.34
C PHE A 231 5.71 -16.48 9.21
N ILE A 232 7.00 -16.17 9.06
CA ILE A 232 8.08 -17.19 8.99
C ILE A 232 8.21 -17.96 10.31
N ARG A 233 8.03 -17.30 11.47
CA ARG A 233 8.12 -17.94 12.79
C ARG A 233 7.04 -19.02 12.99
N LYS A 234 5.95 -19.00 12.22
CA LYS A 234 4.85 -19.97 12.31
C LYS A 234 5.09 -21.25 11.50
N ASP A 235 5.94 -21.21 10.48
CA ASP A 235 6.33 -22.40 9.72
C ASP A 235 7.42 -23.22 10.44
N ASN A 236 8.33 -22.57 11.17
CA ASN A 236 9.37 -23.28 11.94
C ASN A 236 8.91 -23.88 13.27
N SER A 237 7.73 -23.50 13.80
CA SER A 237 7.21 -24.12 15.03
C SER A 237 6.59 -25.50 14.82
N ASN A 238 6.33 -25.91 13.58
CA ASN A 238 5.69 -27.20 13.27
C ASN A 238 6.68 -28.31 12.88
N HIS A 239 7.98 -28.01 12.77
CA HIS A 239 9.01 -29.02 12.45
C HIS A 239 9.83 -29.51 13.64
N ASN A 240 9.62 -28.96 14.84
CA ASN A 240 10.42 -29.29 16.03
C ASN A 240 9.75 -30.27 17.00
N HIS A 241 8.78 -31.07 16.55
CA HIS A 241 8.11 -32.06 17.40
C HIS A 241 8.12 -33.49 16.86
N ASN A 242 9.16 -33.88 16.12
CA ASN A 242 9.27 -35.25 15.61
C ASN A 242 10.74 -35.68 15.43
N GLY A 243 11.52 -35.67 16.51
CA GLY A 243 12.92 -36.08 16.45
C GLY A 243 13.56 -36.21 17.82
N ASP A 244 12.86 -36.79 18.78
CA ASP A 244 13.51 -37.31 20.00
C ASP A 244 12.77 -38.59 20.41
N ASN A 245 13.55 -39.62 20.74
CA ASN A 245 13.20 -41.01 20.97
C ASN A 245 13.20 -41.87 19.70
N ASP A 246 14.39 -42.27 19.28
CA ASP A 246 14.78 -43.67 19.43
C ASP A 246 16.29 -43.79 19.19
N GLU A 247 16.89 -44.78 19.86
CA GLU A 247 18.29 -45.23 19.78
C GLU A 247 19.26 -44.60 20.78
N ASP A 248 19.25 -45.13 22.00
CA ASP A 248 20.50 -45.49 22.70
C ASP A 248 20.31 -46.88 23.34
N GLU A 249 21.16 -47.81 22.88
CA GLU A 249 21.42 -49.15 23.43
C GLU A 249 22.03 -49.12 24.84
#